data_AF-M7NS32-F1
#
_entry.id   AF-M7NS32-F1
#
_cell.length_a   1.000
_cell.length_b   1.000
_cell.length_c   1.000
_cell.angle_alpha   90.00
_cell.angle_beta   90.00
_cell.angle_gamma   90.00
#
_symmetry.space_group_name_H-M   'P 1'
#
loop_
_entity.id
_entity.type
_entity.pdbx_description
1 polymer ?
#
loop_
_entity_poly.entity_id
_entity_poly.type
_entity_poly.pdbx_seq_one_letter_code
_entity_poly.pdbx_strand_id
1 'polypeptide(L)'
;MKSMLFFIFLVLWQGGGGTKLTRIAETNRLKQAAADAYLNERYSEAAALYEQLITDWGENSDAVRLNRANSLYRAGKKETAAEAYRLMIESTTGRAAKSKALQQLGYMASEEERLPDALQYFKEALKADHTNEAARYNYEVAWRRLNERKNQDQEQEKEEQDKEQENIEPSEWAKQQKAKAEGLVQQYRYADALQLMQESYKQDSTIAAYRDFIRRLGDVVDIEQ
;
A
#
# COMPACT_ATOMS: atom_id res chain seq x y z
N MET A 1 46.77 79.32 1.57
CA MET A 1 47.57 78.11 1.31
C MET A 1 46.84 76.91 1.85
N LYS A 2 46.60 75.93 0.97
CA LYS A 2 46.46 74.48 1.20
C LYS A 2 45.52 73.98 2.31
N SER A 3 44.38 73.52 1.81
CA SER A 3 43.63 72.31 2.17
C SER A 3 44.38 71.26 3.00
N MET A 4 43.69 70.64 3.97
CA MET A 4 43.61 69.18 4.04
C MET A 4 42.38 68.73 4.86
N LEU A 5 41.34 68.26 4.14
CA LEU A 5 40.30 67.41 4.71
C LEU A 5 40.94 66.06 5.08
N PHE A 6 40.76 65.61 6.33
CA PHE A 6 40.98 64.22 6.71
C PHE A 6 39.61 63.53 6.80
N PHE A 7 39.22 62.81 5.75
CA PHE A 7 38.15 61.82 5.82
C PHE A 7 38.75 60.55 6.43
N ILE A 8 38.47 60.29 7.71
CA ILE A 8 38.71 58.96 8.31
C ILE A 8 37.50 58.10 7.92
N PHE A 9 37.66 57.30 6.88
CA PHE A 9 36.74 56.20 6.58
C PHE A 9 37.02 55.08 7.59
N LEU A 10 36.29 55.09 8.70
CA LEU A 10 36.28 53.98 9.64
C LEU A 10 35.37 52.90 9.06
N VAL A 11 35.96 52.00 8.28
CA VAL A 11 35.29 50.77 7.83
C VAL A 11 35.04 49.93 9.07
N LEU A 12 33.85 50.07 9.64
CA LEU A 12 33.30 49.18 10.64
C LEU A 12 33.07 47.82 9.98
N TRP A 13 34.08 46.95 10.05
CA TRP A 13 33.93 45.52 9.83
C TRP A 13 33.12 44.93 11.00
N GLN A 14 31.80 45.07 10.95
CA GLN A 14 30.89 44.45 11.91
C GLN A 14 30.50 43.05 11.40
N GLY A 15 31.19 42.04 11.95
CA GLY A 15 30.56 40.84 12.51
C GLY A 15 29.67 39.97 11.61
N GLY A 16 30.26 39.20 10.69
CA GLY A 16 29.57 38.11 9.97
C GLY A 16 29.55 36.74 10.69
N GLY A 17 30.13 36.64 11.89
CA GLY A 17 30.36 35.34 12.57
C GLY A 17 29.38 34.96 13.69
N GLY A 18 28.72 35.94 14.34
CA GLY A 18 27.90 35.70 15.54
C GLY A 18 26.47 35.20 15.26
N THR A 19 25.85 35.63 14.16
CA THR A 19 24.45 35.32 13.83
C THR A 19 24.25 33.92 13.24
N LYS A 20 25.28 33.32 12.65
CA LYS A 20 25.22 31.97 12.08
C LYS A 20 25.28 30.88 13.16
N LEU A 21 26.12 31.08 14.19
CA LEU A 21 26.25 30.14 15.31
C LEU A 21 24.96 30.07 16.15
N THR A 22 24.32 31.21 16.40
CA THR A 22 23.02 31.25 17.11
C THR A 22 21.91 30.60 16.28
N ARG A 23 21.92 30.76 14.95
CA ARG A 23 20.93 30.14 14.07
C ARG A 23 21.00 28.61 14.05
N ILE A 24 22.21 28.04 14.00
CA ILE A 24 22.40 26.58 14.03
C ILE A 24 21.97 26.01 15.38
N ALA A 25 22.37 26.67 16.49
CA ALA A 25 21.98 26.25 17.83
C ALA A 25 20.45 26.21 18.00
N GLU A 26 19.76 27.26 17.56
CA GLU A 26 18.30 27.35 17.69
C GLU A 26 17.56 26.37 16.77
N THR A 27 18.06 26.15 15.55
CA THR A 27 17.53 25.11 14.64
C THR A 27 17.64 23.72 15.29
N ASN A 28 18.76 23.41 15.92
CA ASN A 28 18.95 22.14 16.62
C ASN A 28 18.05 22.01 17.86
N ARG A 29 17.88 23.10 18.62
CA ARG A 29 16.96 23.15 19.76
C ARG A 29 15.52 22.84 19.33
N LEU A 30 15.05 23.45 18.24
CA LEU A 30 13.72 23.21 17.70
C LEU A 30 13.55 21.78 17.16
N LYS A 31 14.56 21.21 16.50
CA LYS A 31 14.55 19.81 16.06
C LYS A 31 14.39 18.85 17.24
N GLN A 32 15.12 19.10 18.33
CA GLN A 32 15.02 18.32 19.56
C GLN A 32 13.64 18.47 20.21
N ALA A 33 13.15 19.70 20.36
CA ALA A 33 11.81 19.95 20.92
C ALA A 33 10.70 19.26 20.08
N ALA A 34 10.80 19.29 18.75
CA ALA A 34 9.85 18.63 17.87
C ALA A 34 9.89 17.09 18.01
N ALA A 35 11.10 16.51 18.13
CA ALA A 35 11.27 15.09 18.38
C ALA A 35 10.73 14.69 19.75
N ASP A 36 11.00 15.47 20.80
CA ASP A 36 10.50 15.24 22.14
C ASP A 36 8.97 15.34 22.19
N ALA A 37 8.38 16.33 21.53
CA ALA A 37 6.93 16.44 21.40
C ALA A 37 6.35 15.19 20.73
N TYR A 38 6.97 14.70 19.65
CA TYR A 38 6.52 13.48 18.97
C TYR A 38 6.61 12.24 19.86
N LEU A 39 7.73 12.05 20.57
CA LEU A 39 7.96 10.91 21.46
C LEU A 39 7.01 10.91 22.67
N ASN A 40 6.58 12.09 23.12
CA ASN A 40 5.58 12.26 24.17
C ASN A 40 4.15 12.33 23.62
N GLU A 41 3.92 11.86 22.39
CA GLU A 41 2.61 11.79 21.72
C GLU A 41 1.90 13.14 21.52
N ARG A 42 2.61 14.25 21.70
CA ARG A 42 2.15 15.62 21.43
C ARG A 42 2.30 15.92 19.94
N TYR A 43 1.64 15.13 19.09
CA TYR A 43 1.87 15.12 17.65
C TYR A 43 1.51 16.44 16.96
N SER A 44 0.46 17.14 17.40
CA SER A 44 0.10 18.47 16.88
C SER A 44 1.17 19.51 17.19
N GLU A 45 1.77 19.46 18.38
CA GLU A 45 2.87 20.34 18.77
C GLU A 45 4.13 20.03 17.95
N ALA A 46 4.46 18.74 17.79
CA ALA A 46 5.57 18.31 16.94
C ALA A 46 5.42 18.81 15.49
N ALA A 47 4.23 18.67 14.91
CA ALA A 47 3.94 19.17 13.57
C ALA A 47 4.11 20.69 13.46
N ALA A 48 3.69 21.45 14.48
CA ALA A 48 3.86 22.90 14.52
C ALA A 48 5.34 23.32 14.63
N LEU A 49 6.13 22.63 15.46
CA LEU A 49 7.56 22.89 15.60
C LEU A 49 8.34 22.56 14.32
N TYR A 50 7.98 21.48 13.62
CA TYR A 50 8.56 21.19 12.31
C TYR A 50 8.11 22.18 11.23
N GLU A 51 6.88 22.67 11.27
CA GLU A 51 6.44 23.76 10.38
C GLU A 51 7.27 25.02 10.63
N GLN A 52 7.45 25.41 11.90
CA GLN A 52 8.25 26.56 12.28
C GLN A 52 9.69 26.46 11.75
N LEU A 53 10.30 25.27 11.84
CA LEU A 53 11.62 25.01 11.25
C LEU A 53 11.65 25.30 9.73
N ILE A 54 10.59 24.94 9.01
CA ILE A 54 10.50 25.14 7.56
C ILE A 54 10.26 26.62 7.24
N THR A 55 9.26 27.25 7.87
CA THR A 55 8.79 28.60 7.51
C THR A 55 9.69 29.72 8.03
N ASP A 56 10.10 29.62 9.29
CA ASP A 56 10.77 30.72 9.99
C ASP A 56 12.29 30.58 9.91
N TRP A 57 12.78 29.33 9.90
CA TRP A 57 14.21 29.02 9.93
C TRP A 57 14.76 28.57 8.58
N GLY A 58 13.91 28.25 7.59
CA GLY A 58 14.31 27.80 6.26
C GLY A 58 14.94 26.41 6.24
N GLU A 59 14.78 25.63 7.31
CA GLU A 59 15.28 24.27 7.43
C GLU A 59 14.32 23.33 6.69
N ASN A 60 14.54 23.20 5.39
CA ASN A 60 13.72 22.38 4.50
C ASN A 60 14.43 21.07 4.12
N SER A 61 14.99 20.36 5.10
CA SER A 61 15.58 19.04 4.85
C SER A 61 14.49 17.98 4.70
N ASP A 62 14.79 16.93 3.93
CA ASP A 62 13.87 15.80 3.73
C ASP A 62 13.42 15.17 5.06
N ALA A 63 14.33 15.11 6.04
CA ALA A 63 14.03 14.59 7.37
C ALA A 63 12.99 15.46 8.10
N VAL A 64 13.12 16.79 8.05
CA VAL A 64 12.16 17.72 8.68
C VAL A 64 10.80 17.64 8.01
N ARG A 65 10.74 17.63 6.67
CA ARG A 65 9.47 17.45 5.93
C ARG A 65 8.80 16.12 6.25
N LEU A 66 9.57 15.03 6.27
CA LEU A 66 9.04 13.70 6.58
C LEU A 66 8.50 13.64 8.01
N ASN A 67 9.26 14.14 8.98
CA ASN A 67 8.85 14.12 10.38
C ASN A 67 7.63 15.00 10.63
N ARG A 68 7.50 16.13 9.93
CA ARG A 68 6.27 16.94 9.94
C ARG A 68 5.07 16.13 9.44
N ALA A 69 5.19 15.50 8.28
CA ALA A 69 4.11 14.69 7.69
C ALA A 69 3.73 13.51 8.61
N ASN A 70 4.72 12.82 9.19
CA ASN A 70 4.50 11.76 10.19
C ASN A 70 3.77 12.29 11.43
N SER A 71 4.13 13.49 11.90
CA SER A 71 3.48 14.14 13.05
C SER A 71 2.03 14.50 12.73
N LEU A 72 1.75 15.03 11.53
CA LEU A 72 0.39 15.32 11.07
C LEU A 72 -0.47 14.06 11.00
N TYR A 73 0.07 12.97 10.43
CA TYR A 73 -0.62 11.69 10.34
C TYR A 73 -0.99 11.17 11.74
N ARG A 74 -0.04 11.18 12.68
CA ARG A 74 -0.26 10.73 14.07
C ARG A 74 -1.20 11.65 14.85
N ALA A 75 -1.28 12.93 14.48
CA ALA A 75 -2.26 13.87 15.00
C ALA A 75 -3.68 13.69 14.41
N GLY A 76 -3.89 12.68 13.56
CA GLY A 76 -5.18 12.41 12.91
C GLY A 76 -5.47 13.29 11.69
N LYS A 77 -4.54 14.16 11.27
CA LYS A 77 -4.68 15.04 10.09
C LYS A 77 -4.25 14.29 8.83
N LYS A 78 -4.94 13.19 8.52
CA LYS A 78 -4.55 12.22 7.49
C LYS A 78 -4.43 12.85 6.10
N GLU A 79 -5.39 13.65 5.68
CA GLU A 79 -5.41 14.28 4.35
C GLU A 79 -4.25 15.26 4.18
N THR A 80 -3.97 16.07 5.21
CA THR A 80 -2.85 17.01 5.22
C THR A 80 -1.51 16.27 5.20
N ALA A 81 -1.40 15.14 5.90
CA ALA A 81 -0.20 14.30 5.87
C ALA A 81 0.00 13.67 4.49
N ALA A 82 -1.05 13.14 3.88
CA ALA A 82 -1.00 12.57 2.54
C ALA A 82 -0.51 13.60 1.50
N GLU A 83 -1.00 14.84 1.59
CA GLU A 83 -0.54 15.92 0.71
C GLU A 83 0.94 16.26 0.94
N ALA A 84 1.37 16.34 2.19
CA ALA A 84 2.78 16.57 2.51
C ALA A 84 3.69 15.46 1.95
N TYR A 85 3.27 14.18 1.99
CA TYR A 85 4.02 13.09 1.36
C TYR A 85 4.02 13.19 -0.17
N ARG A 86 2.91 13.56 -0.81
CA ARG A 86 2.85 13.75 -2.27
C ARG A 86 3.82 14.83 -2.75
N LEU A 87 3.85 15.97 -2.08
CA LEU A 87 4.81 17.04 -2.37
C LEU A 87 6.28 16.57 -2.22
N MET A 88 6.57 15.66 -1.29
CA MET A 88 7.89 15.07 -1.16
C MET A 88 8.25 14.14 -2.34
N ILE A 89 7.27 13.46 -2.93
CA ILE A 89 7.46 12.53 -4.06
C ILE A 89 7.75 13.28 -5.36
N GLU A 90 7.20 14.47 -5.52
CA GLU A 90 7.41 15.37 -6.65
C GLU A 90 8.81 16.02 -6.63
N SER A 91 9.43 16.11 -5.46
CA SER A 91 10.78 16.65 -5.31
C SER A 91 11.84 15.72 -5.91
N THR A 92 12.76 16.26 -6.71
CA THR A 92 13.75 15.49 -7.49
C THR A 92 15.01 15.10 -6.71
N THR A 93 15.17 15.54 -5.45
CA THR A 93 16.47 15.55 -4.78
C THR A 93 16.76 14.37 -3.84
N GLY A 94 15.76 13.55 -3.45
CA GLY A 94 15.96 12.52 -2.42
C GLY A 94 15.30 11.17 -2.71
N ARG A 95 16.04 10.21 -3.29
CA ARG A 95 15.54 8.84 -3.53
C ARG A 95 15.04 8.12 -2.27
N ALA A 96 15.83 8.19 -1.19
CA ALA A 96 15.46 7.59 0.11
C ALA A 96 14.24 8.28 0.74
N ALA A 97 14.16 9.61 0.64
CA ALA A 97 13.01 10.37 1.14
C ALA A 97 11.73 10.09 0.36
N LYS A 98 11.83 10.02 -0.97
CA LYS A 98 10.75 9.58 -1.87
C LYS A 98 10.27 8.18 -1.51
N SER A 99 11.19 7.24 -1.28
CA SER A 99 10.84 5.89 -0.85
C SER A 99 10.06 5.88 0.46
N LYS A 100 10.52 6.63 1.47
CA LYS A 100 9.82 6.75 2.76
C LYS A 100 8.44 7.41 2.61
N ALA A 101 8.31 8.46 1.81
CA ALA A 101 7.02 9.10 1.57
C ALA A 101 6.02 8.16 0.86
N LEU A 102 6.48 7.43 -0.17
CA LEU A 102 5.68 6.40 -0.84
C LEU A 102 5.27 5.27 0.11
N GLN A 103 6.19 4.82 0.97
CA GLN A 103 5.87 3.85 2.01
C GLN A 103 4.77 4.35 2.94
N GLN A 104 4.82 5.61 3.39
CA GLN A 104 3.79 6.17 4.26
C GLN A 104 2.43 6.26 3.57
N LEU A 105 2.38 6.68 2.30
CA LEU A 105 1.13 6.65 1.51
C LEU A 105 0.59 5.23 1.33
N GLY A 106 1.46 4.25 1.09
CA GLY A 106 1.06 2.84 1.01
C GLY A 106 0.51 2.31 2.33
N TYR A 107 1.11 2.70 3.45
CA TYR A 107 0.62 2.35 4.78
C TYR A 107 -0.78 2.93 5.02
N MET A 108 -0.98 4.21 4.71
CA MET A 108 -2.30 4.87 4.81
C MET A 108 -3.36 4.18 3.95
N ALA A 109 -3.04 3.86 2.68
CA ALA A 109 -3.94 3.12 1.81
C ALA A 109 -4.26 1.73 2.36
N SER A 110 -3.31 1.06 2.99
CA SER A 110 -3.51 -0.26 3.61
C SER A 110 -4.42 -0.20 4.85
N GLU A 111 -4.36 0.87 5.64
CA GLU A 111 -5.28 1.10 6.75
C GLU A 111 -6.72 1.38 6.28
N GLU A 112 -6.87 1.98 5.10
CA GLU A 112 -8.16 2.24 4.46
C GLU A 112 -8.68 1.03 3.66
N GLU A 113 -8.06 -0.14 3.80
CA GLU A 113 -8.37 -1.37 3.05
C GLU A 113 -8.23 -1.25 1.53
N ARG A 114 -7.58 -0.19 1.03
CA ARG A 114 -7.23 -0.01 -0.38
C ARG A 114 -5.94 -0.77 -0.70
N LEU A 115 -5.98 -2.09 -0.51
CA LEU A 115 -4.81 -2.96 -0.63
C LEU A 115 -4.13 -2.92 -2.02
N PRO A 116 -4.84 -2.85 -3.16
CA PRO A 116 -4.19 -2.68 -4.47
C PRO A 116 -3.37 -1.39 -4.58
N ASP A 117 -3.93 -0.26 -4.12
CA ASP A 117 -3.24 1.03 -4.10
C ASP A 117 -2.01 0.97 -3.18
N ALA A 118 -2.15 0.36 -2.00
CA ALA A 118 -1.06 0.17 -1.05
C ALA A 118 0.11 -0.60 -1.67
N LEU A 119 -0.17 -1.72 -2.36
CA LEU A 119 0.84 -2.52 -3.06
C LEU A 119 1.56 -1.72 -4.15
N GLN A 120 0.84 -0.87 -4.89
CA GLN A 120 1.45 0.00 -5.89
C GLN A 120 2.41 1.00 -5.23
N TYR A 121 1.99 1.67 -4.15
CA TYR A 121 2.85 2.60 -3.42
C TYR A 121 4.10 1.93 -2.85
N PHE A 122 3.97 0.76 -2.22
CA PHE A 122 5.13 0.04 -1.69
C PHE A 122 6.08 -0.43 -2.81
N LYS A 123 5.55 -0.85 -3.95
CA LYS A 123 6.37 -1.19 -5.13
C LYS A 123 7.15 0.02 -5.63
N GLU A 124 6.52 1.18 -5.74
CA GLU A 124 7.20 2.43 -6.12
C GLU A 124 8.22 2.86 -5.05
N ALA A 125 7.94 2.64 -3.77
CA ALA A 125 8.88 2.90 -2.68
C ALA A 125 10.16 2.07 -2.83
N LEU A 126 10.03 0.77 -3.13
CA LEU A 126 11.15 -0.14 -3.34
C LEU A 126 11.92 0.14 -4.64
N LYS A 127 11.25 0.66 -5.68
CA LYS A 127 11.93 1.18 -6.89
C LYS A 127 12.77 2.42 -6.58
N ALA A 128 12.26 3.30 -5.72
CA ALA A 128 12.98 4.50 -5.31
C ALA A 128 14.19 4.18 -4.43
N ASP A 129 14.03 3.23 -3.49
CA ASP A 129 15.08 2.72 -2.61
C ASP A 129 14.81 1.26 -2.23
N HIS A 130 15.61 0.34 -2.76
CA HIS A 130 15.46 -1.10 -2.54
C HIS A 130 15.87 -1.54 -1.14
N THR A 131 16.52 -0.67 -0.34
CA THR A 131 16.94 -0.94 1.04
C THR A 131 15.88 -0.57 2.07
N ASN A 132 14.73 -0.05 1.64
CA ASN A 132 13.61 0.26 2.53
C ASN A 132 12.90 -1.02 3.00
N GLU A 133 13.43 -1.63 4.06
CA GLU A 133 12.87 -2.85 4.66
C GLU A 133 11.45 -2.67 5.19
N ALA A 134 11.09 -1.47 5.65
CA ALA A 134 9.75 -1.20 6.13
C ALA A 134 8.72 -1.18 4.98
N ALA A 135 9.09 -0.69 3.80
CA ALA A 135 8.26 -0.82 2.59
C ALA A 135 8.13 -2.28 2.13
N ARG A 136 9.22 -3.07 2.22
CA ARG A 136 9.19 -4.51 1.92
C ARG A 136 8.24 -5.25 2.85
N TYR A 137 8.38 -5.06 4.16
CA TYR A 137 7.51 -5.67 5.15
C TYR A 137 6.04 -5.30 4.92
N ASN A 138 5.74 -4.00 4.74
CA ASN A 138 4.37 -3.56 4.50
C ASN A 138 3.78 -4.10 3.20
N TYR A 139 4.59 -4.28 2.14
CA TYR A 139 4.17 -4.93 0.90
C TYR A 139 3.71 -6.37 1.16
N GLU A 140 4.52 -7.16 1.87
CA GLU A 140 4.18 -8.55 2.18
C GLU A 140 2.89 -8.67 2.99
N VAL A 141 2.70 -7.79 3.99
CA VAL A 141 1.49 -7.76 4.81
C VAL A 141 0.25 -7.42 3.96
N ALA A 142 0.33 -6.38 3.12
CA ALA A 142 -0.78 -5.99 2.25
C ALA A 142 -1.09 -7.07 1.22
N TRP A 143 -0.08 -7.74 0.68
CA TRP A 143 -0.23 -8.81 -0.30
C TRP A 143 -0.94 -10.03 0.29
N ARG A 144 -0.52 -10.46 1.49
CA ARG A 144 -1.18 -11.57 2.21
C ARG A 144 -2.64 -11.28 2.48
N ARG A 145 -2.97 -10.10 3.03
CA ARG A 145 -4.35 -9.68 3.29
C ARG A 145 -5.20 -9.65 2.02
N LEU A 146 -4.64 -9.21 0.89
CA LEU A 146 -5.35 -9.19 -0.38
C LEU A 146 -5.62 -10.62 -0.88
N ASN A 147 -4.68 -11.55 -0.69
CA ASN A 147 -4.85 -12.93 -1.12
C ASN A 147 -5.80 -13.71 -0.21
N GLU A 148 -5.76 -13.49 1.10
CA GLU A 148 -6.70 -14.06 2.06
C GLU A 148 -8.14 -13.67 1.73
N ARG A 149 -8.39 -12.39 1.40
CA ARG A 149 -9.72 -11.93 0.96
C ARG A 149 -10.19 -12.64 -0.31
N LYS A 150 -9.32 -12.75 -1.33
CA LYS A 150 -9.67 -13.46 -2.57
C LYS A 150 -10.02 -14.92 -2.33
N ASN A 151 -9.31 -15.57 -1.41
CA ASN A 151 -9.60 -16.96 -1.06
C ASN A 151 -10.93 -17.08 -0.29
N GLN A 152 -11.23 -16.14 0.62
CA GLN A 152 -12.52 -16.09 1.32
C GLN A 152 -13.69 -15.83 0.37
N ASP A 153 -13.53 -14.89 -0.57
CA ASP A 153 -14.55 -14.59 -1.58
C ASP A 153 -14.81 -15.84 -2.47
N GLN A 154 -13.75 -16.57 -2.84
CA GLN A 154 -13.89 -17.84 -3.59
C GLN A 154 -14.54 -18.96 -2.77
N GLU A 155 -14.29 -19.03 -1.47
CA GLU A 155 -14.94 -20.01 -0.58
C GLU A 155 -16.42 -19.66 -0.37
N GLN A 156 -16.77 -18.39 -0.21
CA GLN A 156 -18.16 -17.93 -0.11
C GLN A 156 -18.94 -18.16 -1.41
N GLU A 157 -18.35 -17.86 -2.58
CA GLU A 157 -18.97 -18.17 -3.87
C GLU A 157 -19.20 -19.67 -4.05
N LYS A 158 -18.28 -20.52 -3.58
CA LYS A 158 -18.47 -21.98 -3.58
C LYS A 158 -19.61 -22.42 -2.65
N GLU A 159 -19.70 -21.87 -1.44
CA GLU A 159 -20.78 -22.20 -0.51
C GLU A 159 -22.17 -21.74 -0.99
N GLU A 160 -22.26 -20.56 -1.60
CA GLU A 160 -23.51 -20.09 -2.21
C GLU A 160 -23.89 -20.93 -3.43
N GLN A 161 -22.90 -21.29 -4.25
CA GLN A 161 -23.10 -22.21 -5.37
C GLN A 161 -23.56 -23.60 -4.93
N ASP A 162 -22.99 -24.17 -3.87
CA ASP A 162 -23.36 -25.49 -3.34
C ASP A 162 -24.79 -25.48 -2.76
N LYS A 163 -25.19 -24.41 -2.07
CA LYS A 163 -26.57 -24.24 -1.56
C LYS A 163 -27.61 -24.12 -2.67
N GLU A 164 -27.27 -23.46 -3.77
CA GLU A 164 -28.15 -23.37 -4.94
C GLU A 164 -28.24 -24.72 -5.67
N GLN A 165 -27.16 -25.53 -5.64
CA GLN A 165 -27.11 -26.88 -6.19
C GLN A 165 -27.95 -27.90 -5.38
N GLU A 166 -27.97 -27.78 -4.05
CA GLU A 166 -28.78 -28.64 -3.17
C GLU A 166 -30.29 -28.52 -3.44
N ASN A 167 -30.75 -27.39 -3.99
CA ASN A 167 -32.15 -27.13 -4.31
C ASN A 167 -32.59 -27.64 -5.70
N ILE A 168 -31.66 -28.10 -6.54
CA ILE A 168 -32.01 -28.64 -7.87
C ILE A 168 -32.16 -30.15 -7.75
N GLU A 169 -33.41 -30.63 -7.75
CA GLU A 169 -33.69 -32.06 -7.78
C GLU A 169 -33.34 -32.63 -9.17
N PRO A 170 -32.33 -33.52 -9.29
CA PRO A 170 -31.92 -34.06 -10.59
C PRO A 170 -32.97 -35.00 -11.14
N SER A 171 -33.29 -34.86 -12.43
CA SER A 171 -34.18 -35.79 -13.12
C SER A 171 -33.60 -37.22 -13.13
N GLU A 172 -34.46 -38.22 -13.34
CA GLU A 172 -34.01 -39.61 -13.52
C GLU A 172 -33.04 -39.77 -14.69
N TRP A 173 -33.23 -38.98 -15.75
CA TRP A 173 -32.31 -38.97 -16.89
C TRP A 173 -30.95 -38.37 -16.49
N ALA A 174 -30.95 -37.27 -15.74
CA ALA A 174 -29.73 -36.64 -15.24
C ALA A 174 -28.94 -37.60 -14.33
N LYS A 175 -29.62 -38.34 -13.43
CA LYS A 175 -29.01 -39.40 -12.61
C LYS A 175 -28.34 -40.47 -13.46
N GLN A 176 -28.96 -40.90 -14.56
CA GLN A 176 -28.36 -41.88 -15.48
C GLN A 176 -27.12 -41.34 -16.18
N GLN A 177 -27.12 -40.07 -16.62
CA GLN A 177 -25.94 -39.49 -17.27
C GLN A 177 -24.77 -39.36 -16.29
N LYS A 178 -25.03 -38.96 -15.05
CA LYS A 178 -24.00 -38.95 -13.99
C LYS A 178 -23.40 -40.35 -13.79
N ALA A 179 -24.21 -41.40 -13.68
CA ALA A 179 -23.71 -42.76 -13.49
C ALA A 179 -22.83 -43.23 -14.68
N LYS A 180 -23.19 -42.87 -15.92
CA LYS A 180 -22.36 -43.14 -17.10
C LYS A 180 -21.02 -42.40 -17.03
N ALA A 181 -21.05 -41.13 -16.64
CA ALA A 181 -19.84 -40.32 -16.49
C ALA A 181 -18.93 -40.87 -15.37
N GLU A 182 -19.48 -41.32 -14.24
CA GLU A 182 -18.73 -42.01 -13.18
C GLU A 182 -18.10 -43.32 -13.69
N GLY A 183 -18.79 -44.07 -14.56
CA GLY A 183 -18.23 -45.25 -15.22
C GLY A 183 -17.05 -44.93 -16.16
N LEU A 184 -17.07 -43.77 -16.82
CA LEU A 184 -15.94 -43.27 -17.62
C LEU A 184 -14.78 -42.84 -16.71
N VAL A 185 -15.06 -42.20 -15.58
CA VAL A 185 -14.05 -41.85 -14.56
C VAL A 185 -13.32 -43.08 -14.03
N GLN A 186 -14.03 -44.18 -13.76
CA GLN A 186 -13.43 -45.44 -13.32
C GLN A 186 -12.47 -46.05 -14.37
N GLN A 187 -12.61 -45.66 -15.63
CA GLN A 187 -11.72 -46.06 -16.73
C GLN A 187 -10.61 -45.02 -16.98
N TYR A 188 -10.46 -44.02 -16.10
CA TYR A 188 -9.56 -42.87 -16.27
C TYR A 188 -9.86 -42.03 -17.52
N ARG A 189 -11.09 -42.07 -18.02
CA ARG A 189 -11.53 -41.32 -19.22
C ARG A 189 -12.19 -40.00 -18.81
N TYR A 190 -11.43 -39.13 -18.17
CA TYR A 190 -11.94 -37.88 -17.59
C TYR A 190 -12.45 -36.90 -18.65
N ALA A 191 -11.77 -36.79 -19.80
CA ALA A 191 -12.19 -35.93 -20.90
C ALA A 191 -13.55 -36.36 -21.48
N ASP A 192 -13.74 -37.66 -21.69
CA ASP A 192 -15.02 -38.20 -22.18
C ASP A 192 -16.15 -38.00 -21.16
N ALA A 193 -15.85 -38.20 -19.87
CA ALA A 193 -16.80 -37.95 -18.79
C ALA A 193 -17.22 -36.47 -18.73
N LEU A 194 -16.25 -35.55 -18.88
CA LEU A 194 -16.49 -34.11 -18.89
C LEU A 194 -17.38 -33.72 -20.07
N GLN A 195 -17.03 -34.19 -21.27
CA GLN A 195 -17.80 -33.92 -22.48
C GLN A 195 -19.22 -34.45 -22.36
N LEU A 196 -19.41 -35.69 -21.90
CA LEU A 196 -20.74 -36.28 -21.70
C LEU A 196 -21.62 -35.41 -20.80
N MET A 197 -21.08 -34.92 -19.68
CA MET A 197 -21.85 -34.11 -18.75
C MET A 197 -22.14 -32.71 -19.29
N GLN A 198 -21.20 -32.09 -20.00
CA GLN A 198 -21.42 -30.80 -20.67
C GLN A 198 -22.47 -30.89 -21.78
N GLU A 199 -22.48 -31.98 -22.55
CA GLU A 199 -23.53 -32.24 -23.55
C GLU A 199 -24.87 -32.52 -22.88
N SER A 200 -24.86 -33.28 -21.78
CA SER A 200 -26.07 -33.59 -21.03
C SER A 200 -26.71 -32.33 -20.44
N TYR A 201 -25.90 -31.38 -19.98
CA TYR A 201 -26.37 -30.09 -19.47
C TYR A 201 -27.15 -29.27 -20.51
N LYS A 202 -26.80 -29.40 -21.80
CA LYS A 202 -27.54 -28.73 -22.88
C LYS A 202 -28.92 -29.35 -23.13
N GLN A 203 -29.12 -30.61 -22.73
CA GLN A 203 -30.37 -31.35 -22.93
C GLN A 203 -31.28 -31.28 -21.70
N ASP A 204 -30.70 -31.35 -20.51
CA ASP A 204 -31.43 -31.31 -19.25
C ASP A 204 -30.72 -30.36 -18.28
N SER A 205 -31.38 -29.25 -17.95
CA SER A 205 -30.84 -28.24 -17.05
C SER A 205 -30.66 -28.75 -15.62
N THR A 206 -31.34 -29.83 -15.22
CA THR A 206 -31.17 -30.44 -13.88
C THR A 206 -29.82 -31.14 -13.71
N ILE A 207 -29.04 -31.33 -14.79
CA ILE A 207 -27.61 -31.68 -14.72
C ILE A 207 -26.82 -30.64 -13.91
N ALA A 208 -27.34 -29.41 -13.78
CA ALA A 208 -26.81 -28.39 -12.86
C ALA A 208 -26.59 -28.91 -11.43
N ALA A 209 -27.41 -29.86 -10.97
CA ALA A 209 -27.24 -30.52 -9.67
C ALA A 209 -25.86 -31.19 -9.50
N TYR A 210 -25.19 -31.51 -10.61
CA TYR A 210 -23.89 -32.19 -10.64
C TYR A 210 -22.74 -31.28 -11.10
N ARG A 211 -22.90 -29.96 -11.02
CA ARG A 211 -21.87 -29.00 -11.44
C ARG A 211 -20.53 -29.21 -10.73
N ASP A 212 -20.49 -29.61 -9.45
CA ASP A 212 -19.20 -29.89 -8.77
C ASP A 212 -18.49 -31.14 -9.28
N PHE A 213 -19.26 -32.14 -9.72
CA PHE A 213 -18.68 -33.30 -10.39
C PHE A 213 -18.10 -32.88 -11.74
N ILE A 214 -18.83 -32.06 -12.52
CA ILE A 214 -18.36 -31.51 -13.80
C ILE A 214 -17.11 -30.64 -13.63
N ARG A 215 -17.07 -29.79 -12.60
CA ARG A 215 -15.92 -28.93 -12.29
C ARG A 215 -14.67 -29.76 -11.98
N ARG A 216 -14.81 -30.77 -11.11
CA ARG A 216 -13.70 -31.68 -10.77
C ARG A 216 -13.20 -32.47 -11.99
N LEU A 217 -14.08 -32.84 -12.92
CA LEU A 217 -13.66 -33.44 -14.19
C LEU A 217 -12.83 -32.46 -15.02
N GLY A 218 -13.22 -31.19 -15.08
CA GLY A 218 -12.45 -30.11 -15.71
C GLY A 218 -11.06 -29.96 -15.11
N ASP A 219 -10.98 -29.83 -13.78
CA ASP A 219 -9.71 -29.66 -13.07
C ASP A 219 -8.73 -30.82 -13.35
N VAL A 220 -9.23 -32.07 -13.43
CA VAL A 220 -8.40 -33.25 -13.74
C VAL A 220 -7.94 -33.24 -15.20
N VAL A 221 -8.84 -32.91 -16.14
CA VAL A 221 -8.50 -32.85 -17.57
C VAL A 221 -7.46 -31.76 -17.87
N ASP A 222 -7.48 -30.65 -17.15
CA ASP A 222 -6.49 -29.57 -17.28
C ASP A 222 -5.11 -29.95 -16.72
N ILE A 223 -5.03 -30.89 -15.76
CA ILE A 223 -3.76 -31.40 -15.22
C ILE A 223 -3.10 -32.42 -16.15
N GLU A 224 -3.90 -33.19 -16.90
CA GLU A 224 -3.41 -34.26 -17.79
C GLU A 224 -2.92 -33.75 -19.17
N GLN A 225 -3.02 -32.44 -19.45
CA GLN A 225 -2.52 -31.77 -20.67
C GLN A 225 -1.12 -31.19 -20.49
#